data_AF-A0A1E3BIJ3-F1
#
_entry.id   AF-A0A1E3BIJ3-F1
#
_cell.length_a   1.000
_cell.length_b   1.000
_cell.length_c   1.000
_cell.angle_alpha   90.00
_cell.angle_beta   90.00
_cell.angle_gamma   90.00
#
_symmetry.space_group_name_H-M   'P 1'
#
loop_
_entity.id
_entity.type
_entity.pdbx_description
1 polymer ?
#
loop_
_entity_poly.entity_id
_entity_poly.type
_entity_poly.pdbx_seq_one_letter_code
_entity_poly.pdbx_strand_id
1 'polypeptide(L)'
;MSDSKKVEINSLVKQLDEQVSNFIARDVESDRLATIQTARDLIQKLQTPQESVTNTIYSPTHFLCIRIGIDLDVFNILASKNDPVTLEEVASAKGADPILVERVMRILAAIRYINDDGPRLYSANEMTIKMTDRLEVAKVKFIWLGGQLLSKSQNFPESLWVGISQDQERLDICNTFMEADRGSRPSWLNWFPVKERVIDGFDPTVSDTLLVDPENPPQHRFRNEEGLFQVDHIEEFILADTGCAMLPAMWDWEMVFCNSMERTQGQWQRLLKSAGFDVIRFWNPPGDGQGIIEAEFEECPRTGGVSYKANM
;
A
#
# COMPACT_ATOMS: atom_id res chain seq x y z
N MET A 1 -12.80 30.63 -19.62
CA MET A 1 -11.65 29.70 -19.75
C MET A 1 -10.60 30.35 -20.64
N SER A 2 -9.38 30.57 -20.14
CA SER A 2 -8.30 31.22 -20.91
C SER A 2 -7.86 30.38 -22.11
N ASP A 3 -7.30 31.00 -23.13
CA ASP A 3 -6.86 30.29 -24.33
C ASP A 3 -5.68 29.34 -24.05
N SER A 4 -4.77 29.68 -23.14
CA SER A 4 -3.72 28.75 -22.67
C SER A 4 -4.31 27.48 -22.04
N LYS A 5 -5.36 27.61 -21.19
CA LYS A 5 -6.02 26.45 -20.57
C LYS A 5 -6.67 25.54 -21.63
N LYS A 6 -7.25 26.10 -22.69
CA LYS A 6 -7.81 25.32 -23.82
C LYS A 6 -6.72 24.55 -24.57
N VAL A 7 -5.60 25.20 -24.85
CA VAL A 7 -4.45 24.57 -25.55
C VAL A 7 -3.91 23.39 -24.74
N GLU A 8 -3.73 23.57 -23.44
CA GLU A 8 -3.25 22.50 -22.55
C GLU A 8 -4.23 21.33 -22.46
N ILE A 9 -5.54 21.58 -22.32
CA ILE A 9 -6.56 20.52 -22.32
C ILE A 9 -6.51 19.72 -23.62
N ASN A 10 -6.44 20.39 -24.78
CA ASN A 10 -6.36 19.72 -26.07
C ASN A 10 -5.07 18.90 -26.22
N SER A 11 -3.97 19.37 -25.64
CA SER A 11 -2.70 18.62 -25.62
C SER A 11 -2.84 17.34 -24.79
N LEU A 12 -3.42 17.43 -23.58
CA LEU A 12 -3.63 16.28 -22.70
C LEU A 12 -4.58 15.24 -23.33
N VAL A 13 -5.64 15.68 -24.01
CA VAL A 13 -6.57 14.77 -24.70
C VAL A 13 -5.86 13.98 -25.80
N LYS A 14 -5.03 14.63 -26.63
CA LYS A 14 -4.27 13.95 -27.68
C LYS A 14 -3.27 12.96 -27.09
N GLN A 15 -2.54 13.39 -26.07
CA GLN A 15 -1.58 12.53 -25.37
C GLN A 15 -2.27 11.30 -24.75
N LEU A 16 -3.44 11.50 -24.13
CA LEU A 16 -4.22 10.41 -23.54
C LEU A 16 -4.65 9.40 -24.62
N ASP A 17 -5.14 9.87 -25.77
CA ASP A 17 -5.57 9.00 -26.89
C ASP A 17 -4.41 8.15 -27.43
N GLU A 18 -3.24 8.76 -27.62
CA GLU A 18 -2.02 8.06 -28.05
C GLU A 18 -1.56 7.03 -27.00
N GLN A 19 -1.53 7.41 -25.72
CA GLN A 19 -1.12 6.52 -24.63
C GLN A 19 -2.08 5.35 -24.42
N VAL A 20 -3.40 5.59 -24.50
CA VAL A 20 -4.42 4.53 -24.46
C VAL A 20 -4.21 3.56 -25.61
N SER A 21 -3.99 4.06 -26.82
CA SER A 21 -3.74 3.23 -28.00
C SER A 21 -2.49 2.37 -27.83
N ASN A 22 -1.41 2.94 -27.30
CA ASN A 22 -0.17 2.23 -27.02
C ASN A 22 -0.36 1.15 -25.94
N PHE A 23 -1.04 1.47 -24.84
CA PHE A 23 -1.34 0.52 -23.78
C PHE A 23 -2.17 -0.65 -24.30
N ILE A 24 -3.24 -0.40 -25.06
CA ILE A 24 -4.07 -1.46 -25.66
C ILE A 24 -3.24 -2.36 -26.61
N ALA A 25 -2.33 -1.78 -27.38
CA ALA A 25 -1.52 -2.53 -28.33
C ALA A 25 -0.41 -3.38 -27.68
N ARG A 26 0.13 -2.94 -26.55
CA ARG A 26 1.35 -3.52 -25.95
C ARG A 26 1.10 -4.26 -24.63
N ASP A 27 0.06 -3.89 -23.89
CA ASP A 27 -0.26 -4.39 -22.55
C ASP A 27 0.92 -4.32 -21.57
N VAL A 28 1.58 -3.16 -21.54
CA VAL A 28 2.76 -2.90 -20.70
C VAL A 28 2.40 -1.99 -19.53
N GLU A 29 2.82 -2.38 -18.32
CA GLU A 29 2.49 -1.66 -17.09
C GLU A 29 2.94 -0.20 -17.07
N SER A 30 4.12 0.12 -17.62
CA SER A 30 4.57 1.51 -17.72
C SER A 30 3.65 2.37 -18.59
N ASP A 31 3.09 1.80 -19.66
CA ASP A 31 2.14 2.50 -20.53
C ASP A 31 0.81 2.73 -19.79
N ARG A 32 0.35 1.74 -19.02
CA ARG A 32 -0.84 1.84 -18.16
C ARG A 32 -0.70 2.98 -17.14
N LEU A 33 0.42 3.02 -16.42
CA LEU A 33 0.70 4.03 -15.40
C LEU A 33 0.81 5.43 -16.01
N ALA A 34 1.51 5.58 -17.14
CA ALA A 34 1.59 6.85 -17.86
C ALA A 34 0.21 7.35 -18.31
N THR A 35 -0.63 6.45 -18.83
CA THR A 35 -2.01 6.75 -19.24
C THR A 35 -2.86 7.24 -18.07
N ILE A 36 -2.78 6.57 -16.92
CA ILE A 36 -3.50 6.97 -15.69
C ILE A 36 -3.04 8.36 -15.23
N GLN A 37 -1.74 8.64 -15.28
CA GLN A 37 -1.22 9.95 -14.88
C GLN A 37 -1.78 11.07 -15.77
N THR A 38 -1.74 10.91 -17.10
CA THR A 38 -2.30 11.90 -18.02
C THR A 38 -3.81 12.08 -17.84
N ALA A 39 -4.56 11.00 -17.55
CA ALA A 39 -5.98 11.11 -17.21
C ALA A 39 -6.22 11.92 -15.92
N ARG A 40 -5.40 11.73 -14.89
CA ARG A 40 -5.45 12.53 -13.65
C ARG A 40 -5.12 14.00 -13.91
N ASP A 41 -4.11 14.28 -14.72
CA ASP A 41 -3.74 15.64 -15.10
C ASP A 41 -4.88 16.33 -15.85
N LEU A 42 -5.56 15.60 -16.76
CA LEU A 42 -6.74 16.10 -17.46
C LEU A 42 -7.89 16.41 -16.49
N ILE A 43 -8.20 15.52 -15.55
CA ILE A 43 -9.22 15.76 -14.51
C ILE A 43 -8.87 17.01 -13.70
N GLN A 44 -7.63 17.11 -13.21
CA GLN A 44 -7.16 18.26 -12.43
C GLN A 44 -7.28 19.56 -13.23
N LYS A 45 -6.97 19.52 -14.53
CA LYS A 45 -7.10 20.69 -15.40
C LYS A 45 -8.55 21.08 -15.62
N LEU A 46 -9.46 20.11 -15.74
CA LEU A 46 -10.88 20.36 -15.97
C LEU A 46 -11.59 20.91 -14.73
N GLN A 47 -11.23 20.42 -13.54
CA GLN A 47 -11.79 20.89 -12.29
C GLN A 47 -11.49 22.37 -12.02
N THR A 48 -12.45 23.04 -11.39
CA THR A 48 -12.21 24.33 -10.74
C THR A 48 -11.52 24.11 -9.40
N PRO A 49 -10.73 25.08 -8.89
CA PRO A 49 -10.15 24.97 -7.55
C PRO A 49 -11.20 24.72 -6.46
N GLN A 50 -12.39 25.31 -6.60
CA GLN A 50 -13.49 25.10 -5.66
C GLN A 50 -13.99 23.65 -5.66
N GLU A 51 -14.18 23.04 -6.83
CA GLU A 51 -14.57 21.63 -6.94
C GLU A 51 -13.49 20.72 -6.38
N SER A 52 -12.20 20.98 -6.68
CA SER A 52 -11.10 20.19 -6.13
C SER A 52 -11.08 20.25 -4.60
N VAL A 53 -11.20 21.44 -4.01
CA VAL A 53 -11.29 21.59 -2.54
C VAL A 53 -12.50 20.85 -1.97
N THR A 54 -13.66 20.99 -2.60
CA THR A 54 -14.91 20.35 -2.18
C THR A 54 -14.77 18.82 -2.20
N ASN A 55 -14.27 18.27 -3.30
CA ASN A 55 -14.06 16.83 -3.45
C ASN A 55 -13.08 16.30 -2.41
N THR A 56 -12.00 17.02 -2.13
CA THR A 56 -11.02 16.63 -1.11
C THR A 56 -11.65 16.61 0.28
N ILE A 57 -12.36 17.67 0.68
CA ILE A 57 -12.97 17.78 2.01
C ILE A 57 -13.99 16.67 2.26
N TYR A 58 -14.77 16.28 1.24
CA TYR A 58 -15.79 15.24 1.37
C TYR A 58 -15.29 13.82 1.11
N SER A 59 -14.09 13.65 0.54
CA SER A 59 -13.51 12.32 0.25
C SER A 59 -13.43 11.34 1.43
N PRO A 60 -13.26 11.75 2.71
CA PRO A 60 -13.30 10.81 3.82
C PRO A 60 -14.63 10.05 3.92
N THR A 61 -15.72 10.63 3.42
CA THR A 61 -17.05 9.99 3.37
C THR A 61 -17.02 8.70 2.56
N HIS A 62 -16.16 8.60 1.54
CA HIS A 62 -16.02 7.38 0.73
C HIS A 62 -15.54 6.22 1.61
N PHE A 63 -14.46 6.43 2.35
CA PHE A 63 -13.89 5.41 3.26
C PHE A 63 -14.88 5.02 4.36
N LEU A 64 -15.58 6.01 4.94
CA LEU A 64 -16.61 5.76 5.95
C LEU A 64 -17.74 4.86 5.42
N CYS A 65 -18.26 5.16 4.23
CA CYS A 65 -19.33 4.37 3.62
C CYS A 65 -18.86 2.98 3.21
N ILE A 66 -17.60 2.80 2.77
CA ILE A 66 -17.02 1.48 2.54
C ILE A 66 -16.96 0.68 3.84
N ARG A 67 -16.44 1.27 4.93
CA ARG A 67 -16.35 0.62 6.24
C ARG A 67 -17.72 0.19 6.76
N ILE A 68 -18.71 1.08 6.67
CA ILE A 68 -20.10 0.77 7.06
C ILE A 68 -20.71 -0.28 6.14
N GLY A 69 -20.45 -0.23 4.83
CA GLY A 69 -20.89 -1.24 3.87
C GLY A 69 -20.38 -2.64 4.21
N ILE A 70 -19.13 -2.76 4.69
CA ILE A 70 -18.59 -4.01 5.23
C ILE A 70 -19.37 -4.47 6.47
N ASP A 71 -19.63 -3.58 7.44
CA ASP A 71 -20.35 -3.95 8.67
C ASP A 71 -21.81 -4.33 8.42
N LEU A 72 -22.45 -3.70 7.44
CA LEU A 72 -23.78 -4.02 6.94
C LEU A 72 -23.81 -5.25 6.03
N ASP A 73 -22.66 -5.83 5.71
CA ASP A 73 -22.50 -7.00 4.84
C ASP A 73 -22.97 -6.79 3.40
N VAL A 74 -23.02 -5.53 2.95
CA VAL A 74 -23.54 -5.11 1.63
C VAL A 74 -22.86 -5.88 0.51
N PHE A 75 -21.52 -5.96 0.53
CA PHE A 75 -20.75 -6.54 -0.56
C PHE A 75 -21.04 -8.03 -0.74
N ASN A 76 -21.10 -8.80 0.35
CA ASN A 76 -21.44 -10.23 0.28
C ASN A 76 -22.88 -10.46 -0.14
N ILE A 77 -23.82 -9.66 0.36
CA ILE A 77 -25.24 -9.76 -0.01
C ILE A 77 -25.41 -9.57 -1.52
N LEU A 78 -24.84 -8.49 -2.07
CA LEU A 78 -24.93 -8.22 -3.51
C LEU A 78 -24.20 -9.28 -4.34
N ALA A 79 -22.99 -9.67 -3.93
CA ALA A 79 -22.20 -10.67 -4.65
C ALA A 79 -22.86 -12.06 -4.68
N SER A 80 -23.71 -12.36 -3.69
CA SER A 80 -24.41 -13.65 -3.61
C SER A 80 -25.61 -13.77 -4.55
N LYS A 81 -26.03 -12.69 -5.22
CA LYS A 81 -27.21 -12.66 -6.10
C LYS A 81 -26.83 -12.28 -7.53
N ASN A 82 -27.47 -12.95 -8.49
CA ASN A 82 -27.35 -12.61 -9.91
C ASN A 82 -28.32 -11.49 -10.32
N ASP A 83 -29.44 -11.36 -9.60
CA ASP A 83 -30.44 -10.32 -9.84
C ASP A 83 -30.24 -9.15 -8.87
N PRO A 84 -30.63 -7.92 -9.26
CA PRO A 84 -30.54 -6.76 -8.38
C PRO A 84 -31.30 -6.93 -7.05
N VAL A 85 -30.72 -6.41 -5.97
CA VAL A 85 -31.18 -6.53 -4.58
C VAL A 85 -31.82 -5.23 -4.13
N THR A 86 -32.96 -5.33 -3.45
CA THR A 86 -33.66 -4.15 -2.92
C THR A 86 -32.96 -3.57 -1.69
N LEU A 87 -33.12 -2.26 -1.46
CA LEU A 87 -32.60 -1.60 -0.25
C LEU A 87 -33.15 -2.26 1.03
N GLU A 88 -34.43 -2.65 1.03
CA GLU A 88 -35.08 -3.32 2.15
C GLU A 88 -34.41 -4.64 2.52
N GLU A 89 -34.01 -5.43 1.52
CA GLU A 89 -33.30 -6.69 1.75
C GLU A 89 -31.93 -6.45 2.39
N VAL A 90 -31.18 -5.48 1.86
CA VAL A 90 -29.87 -5.09 2.42
C VAL A 90 -30.03 -4.60 3.87
N ALA A 91 -31.02 -3.74 4.14
CA ALA A 91 -31.27 -3.21 5.47
C ALA A 91 -31.70 -4.30 6.47
N SER A 92 -32.56 -5.22 6.03
CA SER A 92 -33.10 -6.28 6.89
C SER A 92 -32.04 -7.30 7.30
N ALA A 93 -31.00 -7.53 6.50
CA ALA A 93 -29.96 -8.52 6.77
C ALA A 93 -29.21 -8.30 8.10
N LYS A 94 -29.04 -7.04 8.52
CA LYS A 94 -28.44 -6.67 9.82
C LYS A 94 -29.37 -5.87 10.72
N GLY A 95 -30.66 -5.75 10.36
CA GLY A 95 -31.63 -4.95 11.11
C GLY A 95 -31.30 -3.45 11.14
N ALA A 96 -30.71 -2.92 10.07
CA ALA A 96 -30.32 -1.51 9.96
C ALA A 96 -31.50 -0.63 9.52
N ASP A 97 -31.48 0.66 9.88
CA ASP A 97 -32.46 1.63 9.42
C ASP A 97 -32.32 1.85 7.89
N PRO A 98 -33.38 1.63 7.09
CA PRO A 98 -33.33 1.81 5.64
C PRO A 98 -32.83 3.21 5.21
N ILE A 99 -33.10 4.27 5.97
CA ILE A 99 -32.63 5.63 5.66
C ILE A 99 -31.11 5.70 5.76
N LEU A 100 -30.52 5.06 6.76
CA LEU A 100 -29.05 4.99 6.88
C LEU A 100 -28.46 4.18 5.73
N VAL A 101 -29.03 3.01 5.44
CA VAL A 101 -28.56 2.15 4.35
C VAL A 101 -28.64 2.91 3.02
N GLU A 102 -29.73 3.62 2.74
CA GLU A 102 -29.86 4.40 1.50
C GLU A 102 -28.74 5.42 1.33
N ARG A 103 -28.38 6.12 2.40
CA ARG A 103 -27.31 7.12 2.38
C ARG A 103 -25.95 6.48 2.10
N VAL A 104 -25.69 5.30 2.66
CA VAL A 104 -24.46 4.53 2.40
C VAL A 104 -24.44 4.04 0.95
N MET A 105 -25.53 3.44 0.47
CA MET A 105 -25.63 2.90 -0.88
C MET A 105 -25.45 3.98 -1.95
N ARG A 106 -25.98 5.19 -1.75
CA ARG A 106 -25.76 6.33 -2.66
C ARG A 106 -24.28 6.68 -2.82
N ILE A 107 -23.52 6.67 -1.73
CA ILE A 107 -22.07 6.92 -1.80
C ILE A 107 -21.37 5.76 -2.48
N LEU A 108 -21.64 4.51 -2.08
CA LEU A 108 -21.04 3.32 -2.69
C LEU A 108 -21.28 3.25 -4.20
N ALA A 109 -22.50 3.58 -4.66
CA ALA A 109 -22.82 3.66 -6.08
C ALA A 109 -22.07 4.80 -6.78
N ALA A 110 -22.04 5.99 -6.17
CA ALA A 110 -21.34 7.16 -6.73
C ALA A 110 -19.83 6.92 -6.91
N ILE A 111 -19.19 6.19 -5.98
CA ILE A 111 -17.79 5.79 -6.08
C ILE A 111 -17.58 4.46 -6.84
N ARG A 112 -18.66 3.90 -7.41
CA ARG A 112 -18.67 2.69 -8.25
C ARG A 112 -18.26 1.40 -7.55
N TYR A 113 -18.48 1.31 -6.25
CA TYR A 113 -18.30 0.08 -5.47
C TYR A 113 -19.46 -0.92 -5.62
N ILE A 114 -20.60 -0.43 -6.11
CA ILE A 114 -21.82 -1.19 -6.43
C ILE A 114 -22.48 -0.57 -7.67
N ASN A 115 -23.41 -1.27 -8.31
CA ASN A 115 -24.27 -0.70 -9.35
C ASN A 115 -25.56 -0.12 -8.74
N ASP A 116 -26.06 0.96 -9.34
CA ASP A 116 -27.40 1.52 -9.06
C ASP A 116 -28.30 1.20 -10.26
N ASP A 117 -29.13 0.17 -10.11
CA ASP A 117 -29.99 -0.37 -11.17
C ASP A 117 -31.38 0.27 -11.18
N GLY A 118 -31.59 1.30 -10.36
CA GLY A 118 -32.84 2.03 -10.26
C GLY A 118 -33.21 2.37 -8.81
N PRO A 119 -34.41 2.94 -8.61
CA PRO A 119 -34.83 3.40 -7.28
C PRO A 119 -34.74 2.29 -6.24
N ARG A 120 -33.76 2.40 -5.34
CA ARG A 120 -33.53 1.49 -4.22
C ARG A 120 -33.24 0.04 -4.65
N LEU A 121 -32.56 -0.12 -5.79
CA LEU A 121 -32.23 -1.42 -6.39
C LEU A 121 -30.75 -1.44 -6.82
N TYR A 122 -30.00 -2.46 -6.39
CA TYR A 122 -28.54 -2.49 -6.53
C TYR A 122 -28.02 -3.88 -6.92
N SER A 123 -26.98 -3.95 -7.74
CA SER A 123 -26.30 -5.20 -8.09
C SER A 123 -24.79 -5.12 -7.85
N ALA A 124 -24.15 -6.29 -7.84
CA ALA A 124 -22.71 -6.41 -7.72
C ALA A 124 -21.99 -5.99 -9.02
N ASN A 125 -20.83 -5.35 -8.85
CA ASN A 125 -19.85 -5.14 -9.91
C ASN A 125 -18.48 -5.70 -9.49
N GLU A 126 -17.46 -5.53 -10.33
CA GLU A 126 -16.09 -6.02 -10.05
C GLU A 126 -15.56 -5.54 -8.70
N MET A 127 -15.80 -4.28 -8.34
CA MET A 127 -15.40 -3.73 -7.03
C MET A 127 -16.20 -4.36 -5.89
N THR A 128 -17.50 -4.62 -6.08
CA THR A 128 -18.31 -5.35 -5.08
C THR A 128 -17.72 -6.72 -4.81
N ILE A 129 -17.37 -7.46 -5.87
CA ILE A 129 -16.76 -8.79 -5.74
C ILE A 129 -15.40 -8.67 -5.06
N LYS A 130 -14.57 -7.70 -5.44
CA LYS A 130 -13.26 -7.47 -4.82
C LYS A 130 -13.38 -7.18 -3.32
N MET A 131 -14.44 -6.50 -2.89
CA MET A 131 -14.73 -6.22 -1.48
C MET A 131 -15.31 -7.40 -0.69
N THR A 132 -15.50 -8.57 -1.31
CA THR A 132 -15.77 -9.84 -0.60
C THR A 132 -14.48 -10.56 -0.18
N ASP A 133 -13.34 -10.16 -0.74
CA ASP A 133 -12.02 -10.71 -0.39
C ASP A 133 -11.64 -10.31 1.04
N ARG A 134 -11.34 -11.31 1.89
CA ARG A 134 -10.95 -11.09 3.28
C ARG A 134 -9.74 -10.18 3.43
N LEU A 135 -8.81 -10.21 2.46
CA LEU A 135 -7.58 -9.41 2.51
C LEU A 135 -7.89 -7.93 2.27
N GLU A 136 -8.78 -7.60 1.35
CA GLU A 136 -9.19 -6.21 1.10
C GLU A 136 -10.03 -5.66 2.26
N VAL A 137 -10.93 -6.48 2.82
CA VAL A 137 -11.70 -6.13 4.02
C VAL A 137 -10.78 -5.85 5.22
N ALA A 138 -9.73 -6.65 5.40
CA ALA A 138 -8.77 -6.47 6.49
C ALA A 138 -8.01 -5.15 6.39
N LYS A 139 -7.61 -4.71 5.18
CA LYS A 139 -7.00 -3.38 4.96
C LYS A 139 -7.91 -2.26 5.45
N VAL A 140 -9.17 -2.26 5.06
CA VAL A 140 -10.14 -1.23 5.50
C VAL A 140 -10.31 -1.24 7.02
N LYS A 141 -10.43 -2.43 7.63
CA LYS A 141 -10.59 -2.56 9.08
C LYS A 141 -9.35 -2.13 9.86
N PHE A 142 -8.14 -2.42 9.36
CA PHE A 142 -6.89 -2.05 9.99
C PHE A 142 -6.68 -0.53 10.00
N ILE A 143 -6.85 0.14 8.86
CA ILE A 143 -6.76 1.61 8.78
C ILE A 143 -7.82 2.28 9.67
N TRP A 144 -9.04 1.73 9.72
CA TRP A 144 -10.07 2.20 10.63
C TRP A 144 -9.65 2.09 12.10
N LEU A 145 -9.05 0.96 12.49
CA LEU A 145 -8.54 0.73 13.84
C LEU A 145 -7.45 1.74 14.21
N GLY A 146 -6.48 1.96 13.31
CA GLY A 146 -5.43 2.96 13.50
C GLY A 146 -5.99 4.37 13.75
N GLY A 147 -6.93 4.81 12.92
CA GLY A 147 -7.59 6.11 13.08
C GLY A 147 -8.36 6.25 14.41
N GLN A 148 -9.05 5.20 14.86
CA GLN A 148 -9.73 5.20 16.16
C GLN A 148 -8.76 5.37 17.32
N LEU A 149 -7.60 4.70 17.27
CA LEU A 149 -6.60 4.78 18.32
C LEU A 149 -5.94 6.16 18.36
N LEU A 150 -5.61 6.75 17.20
CA LEU A 150 -5.13 8.14 17.14
C LEU A 150 -6.13 9.13 17.73
N SER A 151 -7.42 9.00 17.39
CA SER A 151 -8.45 9.95 17.84
C SER A 151 -8.61 10.02 19.37
N LYS A 152 -8.24 8.94 20.08
CA LYS A 152 -8.31 8.83 21.54
C LYS A 152 -7.04 9.32 22.24
N SER A 153 -6.01 9.71 21.48
CA SER A 153 -4.66 9.93 21.99
C SER A 153 -4.28 11.42 22.06
N GLN A 154 -4.69 12.11 23.12
CA GLN A 154 -4.03 13.39 23.47
C GLN A 154 -2.72 13.19 24.24
N ASN A 155 -2.45 11.98 24.74
CA ASN A 155 -1.23 11.62 25.47
C ASN A 155 -0.82 10.18 25.10
N PHE A 156 0.18 10.02 24.22
CA PHE A 156 0.74 8.71 23.86
C PHE A 156 1.95 8.38 24.76
N PRO A 157 1.85 7.37 25.64
CA PRO A 157 3.02 6.61 26.08
C PRO A 157 2.99 5.12 25.68
N GLU A 158 1.88 4.59 25.14
CA GLU A 158 1.77 3.16 24.78
C GLU A 158 1.65 2.97 23.26
N SER A 159 2.49 2.11 22.69
CA SER A 159 2.52 1.79 21.26
C SER A 159 1.20 1.18 20.76
N LEU A 160 0.84 1.41 19.48
CA LEU A 160 -0.25 0.73 18.76
C LEU A 160 -0.30 -0.77 19.05
N TRP A 161 0.87 -1.40 19.08
CA TRP A 161 1.04 -2.84 19.28
C TRP A 161 0.52 -3.32 20.64
N VAL A 162 0.56 -2.48 21.67
CA VAL A 162 -0.03 -2.79 22.99
C VAL A 162 -1.55 -2.87 22.86
N GLY A 163 -2.16 -1.87 22.21
CA GLY A 163 -3.62 -1.83 22.02
C GLY A 163 -4.17 -2.90 21.09
N ILE A 164 -3.37 -3.34 20.11
CA ILE A 164 -3.71 -4.48 19.23
C ILE A 164 -3.59 -5.79 20.01
N SER A 165 -2.48 -6.04 20.70
CA SER A 165 -2.19 -7.33 21.36
C SER A 165 -3.11 -7.68 22.53
N GLN A 166 -3.83 -6.70 23.09
CA GLN A 166 -4.78 -6.91 24.17
C GLN A 166 -6.15 -7.44 23.72
N ASP A 167 -6.42 -7.49 22.41
CA ASP A 167 -7.74 -7.82 21.86
C ASP A 167 -7.57 -8.79 20.67
N GLN A 168 -8.17 -9.98 20.79
CA GLN A 168 -8.02 -11.04 19.78
C GLN A 168 -8.58 -10.63 18.41
N GLU A 169 -9.69 -9.88 18.37
CA GLU A 169 -10.27 -9.44 17.10
C GLU A 169 -9.34 -8.44 16.40
N ARG A 170 -8.72 -7.53 17.16
CA ARG A 170 -7.72 -6.59 16.62
C ARG A 170 -6.48 -7.31 16.12
N LEU A 171 -6.01 -8.33 16.85
CA LEU A 171 -4.90 -9.18 16.42
C LEU A 171 -5.22 -9.90 15.11
N ASP A 172 -6.41 -10.48 14.97
CA ASP A 172 -6.81 -11.19 13.76
C ASP A 172 -6.92 -10.26 12.54
N ILE A 173 -7.45 -9.05 12.74
CA ILE A 173 -7.47 -7.99 11.73
C ILE A 173 -6.04 -7.61 11.31
N CYS A 174 -5.17 -7.37 12.29
CA CYS A 174 -3.77 -7.02 12.04
C CYS A 174 -3.02 -8.11 11.27
N ASN A 175 -3.14 -9.37 11.69
CA ASN A 175 -2.47 -10.49 11.03
C ASN A 175 -2.94 -10.65 9.57
N THR A 176 -4.26 -10.54 9.34
CA THR A 176 -4.83 -10.62 7.99
C THR A 176 -4.40 -9.44 7.12
N PHE A 177 -4.30 -8.24 7.72
CA PHE A 177 -3.76 -7.07 7.02
C PHE A 177 -2.30 -7.25 6.62
N MET A 178 -1.44 -7.75 7.52
CA MET A 178 -0.04 -8.02 7.22
C MET A 178 0.12 -9.02 6.08
N GLU A 179 -0.71 -10.07 6.04
CA GLU A 179 -0.78 -11.00 4.92
C GLU A 179 -1.16 -10.28 3.61
N ALA A 180 -2.18 -9.42 3.68
CA ALA A 180 -2.68 -8.66 2.53
C ALA A 180 -1.65 -7.67 1.97
N ASP A 181 -0.92 -6.96 2.83
CA ASP A 181 0.11 -6.00 2.41
C ASP A 181 1.28 -6.72 1.73
N ARG A 182 1.81 -7.79 2.33
CA ARG A 182 2.88 -8.62 1.74
C ARG A 182 2.48 -9.22 0.40
N GLY A 183 1.23 -9.69 0.27
CA GLY A 183 0.71 -10.27 -0.97
C GLY A 183 0.37 -9.24 -2.06
N SER A 184 0.33 -7.94 -1.73
CA SER A 184 -0.10 -6.90 -2.68
C SER A 184 1.01 -6.42 -3.62
N ARG A 185 2.25 -6.84 -3.39
CA ARG A 185 3.44 -6.41 -4.14
C ARG A 185 4.20 -7.62 -4.68
N PRO A 186 4.92 -7.50 -5.82
CA PRO A 186 5.80 -8.56 -6.29
C PRO A 186 6.86 -8.86 -5.22
N SER A 187 7.03 -10.15 -4.88
CA SER A 187 8.12 -10.57 -3.98
C SER A 187 9.46 -10.06 -4.51
N TRP A 188 10.32 -9.57 -3.61
CA TRP A 188 11.67 -9.15 -3.94
C TRP A 188 12.51 -10.25 -4.60
N LEU A 189 12.18 -11.52 -4.36
CA LEU A 189 12.78 -12.67 -5.03
C LEU A 189 12.68 -12.64 -6.56
N ASN A 190 11.74 -11.86 -7.11
CA ASN A 190 11.52 -11.76 -8.56
C ASN A 190 12.38 -10.70 -9.25
N TRP A 191 12.94 -9.74 -8.52
CA TRP A 191 13.64 -8.58 -9.11
C TRP A 191 14.98 -8.27 -8.44
N PHE A 192 15.16 -8.63 -7.18
CA PHE A 192 16.44 -8.51 -6.50
C PHE A 192 17.37 -9.65 -6.94
N PRO A 193 18.68 -9.39 -7.16
CA PRO A 193 19.65 -10.41 -7.55
C PRO A 193 20.03 -11.34 -6.37
N VAL A 194 19.07 -12.17 -5.92
CA VAL A 194 19.22 -13.06 -4.75
C VAL A 194 20.41 -13.99 -4.92
N LYS A 195 20.61 -14.55 -6.11
CA LYS A 195 21.70 -15.48 -6.36
C LYS A 195 23.04 -14.80 -6.10
N GLU A 196 23.27 -13.63 -6.69
CA GLU A 196 24.55 -12.94 -6.64
C GLU A 196 24.80 -12.24 -5.29
N ARG A 197 23.74 -11.85 -4.57
CA ARG A 197 23.87 -11.05 -3.33
C ARG A 197 23.68 -11.84 -2.05
N VAL A 198 22.91 -12.92 -2.07
CA VAL A 198 22.57 -13.71 -0.87
C VAL A 198 23.17 -15.10 -0.95
N ILE A 199 23.10 -15.76 -2.11
CA ILE A 199 23.52 -17.17 -2.24
C ILE A 199 25.01 -17.29 -2.55
N ASP A 200 25.51 -16.49 -3.51
CA ASP A 200 26.89 -16.53 -3.97
C ASP A 200 27.79 -15.90 -2.90
N GLY A 201 28.66 -16.72 -2.31
CA GLY A 201 29.52 -16.33 -1.20
C GLY A 201 29.10 -16.88 0.16
N PHE A 202 27.94 -17.55 0.25
CA PHE A 202 27.61 -18.35 1.42
C PHE A 202 28.60 -19.51 1.57
N ASP A 203 29.27 -19.55 2.72
CA ASP A 203 30.18 -20.63 3.07
C ASP A 203 29.53 -21.52 4.15
N PRO A 204 29.00 -22.71 3.78
CA PRO A 204 28.37 -23.62 4.73
C PRO A 204 29.36 -24.18 5.76
N THR A 205 30.67 -23.96 5.59
CA THR A 205 31.68 -24.35 6.58
C THR A 205 31.81 -23.32 7.72
N VAL A 206 31.35 -22.08 7.51
CA VAL A 206 31.34 -21.02 8.52
C VAL A 206 30.04 -21.02 9.32
N SER A 207 28.90 -21.22 8.66
CA SER A 207 27.57 -21.25 9.29
C SER A 207 26.64 -22.14 8.47
N ASP A 208 25.72 -22.84 9.13
CA ASP A 208 24.62 -23.56 8.47
C ASP A 208 23.43 -22.63 8.14
N THR A 209 23.47 -21.38 8.60
CA THR A 209 22.39 -20.40 8.49
C THR A 209 22.66 -19.41 7.36
N LEU A 210 21.80 -19.41 6.33
CA LEU A 210 21.91 -18.54 5.16
C LEU A 210 21.28 -17.15 5.35
N LEU A 211 20.10 -17.07 5.97
CA LEU A 211 19.35 -15.83 6.15
C LEU A 211 18.56 -15.90 7.46
N VAL A 212 18.54 -14.80 8.20
CA VAL A 212 17.73 -14.64 9.41
C VAL A 212 16.67 -13.59 9.14
N ASP A 213 15.41 -13.97 9.35
CA ASP A 213 14.29 -13.02 9.40
C ASP A 213 13.96 -12.75 10.88
N PRO A 214 14.36 -11.60 11.43
CA PRO A 214 14.18 -11.30 12.85
C PRO A 214 12.71 -11.08 13.25
N GLU A 215 11.82 -10.76 12.30
CA GLU A 215 10.43 -10.35 12.56
C GLU A 215 9.43 -11.50 12.45
N ASN A 216 9.79 -12.63 11.83
CA ASN A 216 8.94 -13.82 11.77
C ASN A 216 9.10 -14.75 13.00
N PRO A 217 8.05 -15.56 13.33
CA PRO A 217 8.05 -16.44 14.49
C PRO A 217 9.15 -17.53 14.42
N PRO A 218 9.53 -18.12 15.58
CA PRO A 218 10.77 -18.91 15.75
C PRO A 218 10.96 -20.09 14.81
N GLN A 219 9.89 -20.62 14.22
CA GLN A 219 9.96 -21.68 13.21
C GLN A 219 10.69 -21.28 11.91
N HIS A 220 11.10 -20.01 11.78
CA HIS A 220 11.94 -19.48 10.70
C HIS A 220 13.24 -18.81 11.19
N ARG A 221 13.61 -18.95 12.47
CA ARG A 221 14.86 -18.39 13.02
C ARG A 221 15.91 -19.47 13.20
N PHE A 222 17.14 -19.21 12.75
CA PHE A 222 18.33 -19.99 13.07
C PHE A 222 19.38 -19.05 13.69
N ARG A 223 20.11 -19.55 14.69
CA ARG A 223 20.90 -18.77 15.65
C ARG A 223 22.38 -18.77 15.23
N ASN A 224 23.07 -17.63 15.31
CA ASN A 224 24.52 -17.59 15.24
C ASN A 224 25.15 -17.36 16.62
N GLU A 225 26.22 -18.11 16.88
CA GLU A 225 27.32 -17.74 17.77
C GLU A 225 28.58 -17.91 16.91
N GLU A 226 29.38 -16.85 16.82
CA GLU A 226 30.62 -16.69 16.03
C GLU A 226 30.49 -16.11 14.61
N GLY A 227 31.31 -15.09 14.35
CA GLY A 227 31.15 -14.14 13.26
C GLY A 227 31.93 -14.50 12.01
N LEU A 228 31.39 -14.10 10.86
CA LEU A 228 32.08 -13.54 9.68
C LEU A 228 31.03 -13.30 8.58
N PHE A 229 31.06 -12.09 7.99
CA PHE A 229 30.23 -11.57 6.89
C PHE A 229 28.74 -11.36 7.21
N GLN A 230 28.40 -10.16 7.70
CA GLN A 230 27.02 -9.72 7.86
C GLN A 230 26.73 -8.58 6.89
N VAL A 231 26.03 -8.91 5.79
CA VAL A 231 25.37 -7.93 4.93
C VAL A 231 23.90 -7.96 5.28
N ASP A 232 23.42 -6.88 5.88
CA ASP A 232 22.02 -6.75 6.27
C ASP A 232 21.21 -6.24 5.07
N HIS A 233 20.08 -6.88 4.83
CA HIS A 233 19.10 -6.53 3.81
C HIS A 233 17.82 -6.07 4.51
N ILE A 234 17.47 -4.81 4.35
CA ILE A 234 16.26 -4.22 4.96
C ILE A 234 15.26 -3.95 3.82
N GLU A 235 14.13 -4.66 3.81
CA GLU A 235 13.02 -4.46 2.87
C GLU A 235 12.08 -3.39 3.43
N GLU A 236 12.04 -2.21 2.81
CA GLU A 236 11.17 -1.12 3.27
C GLU A 236 10.82 -0.09 2.18
N PHE A 237 9.84 0.77 2.42
CA PHE A 237 9.61 1.94 1.57
C PHE A 237 10.79 2.92 1.70
N ILE A 238 11.48 3.15 0.58
CA ILE A 238 12.58 4.12 0.50
C ILE A 238 12.02 5.41 -0.11
N LEU A 239 11.78 6.42 0.74
CA LEU A 239 11.19 7.67 0.27
C LEU A 239 12.22 8.50 -0.51
N ALA A 240 11.79 9.06 -1.64
CA ALA A 240 12.56 10.06 -2.35
C ALA A 240 12.61 11.36 -1.54
N ASP A 241 13.79 11.99 -1.45
CA ASP A 241 13.96 13.28 -0.76
C ASP A 241 13.18 14.43 -1.45
N THR A 242 12.76 14.26 -2.70
CA THR A 242 11.95 15.22 -3.46
C THR A 242 11.04 14.49 -4.43
N GLY A 243 9.78 14.92 -4.55
CA GLY A 243 8.83 14.33 -5.50
C GLY A 243 8.41 12.90 -5.15
N CYS A 244 8.29 12.58 -3.85
CA CYS A 244 7.85 11.27 -3.38
C CYS A 244 6.50 10.88 -3.99
N ALA A 245 6.39 9.61 -4.40
CA ALA A 245 5.15 9.05 -4.92
C ALA A 245 4.06 9.03 -3.83
N MET A 246 2.80 9.11 -4.25
CA MET A 246 1.67 9.24 -3.32
C MET A 246 1.53 8.05 -2.39
N LEU A 247 1.69 6.81 -2.87
CA LEU A 247 1.49 5.62 -2.06
C LEU A 247 2.49 5.52 -0.88
N PRO A 248 3.82 5.60 -1.10
CA PRO A 248 4.78 5.67 0.01
C PRO A 248 4.53 6.85 0.96
N ALA A 249 4.14 8.02 0.44
CA ALA A 249 3.85 9.18 1.27
C ALA A 249 2.59 9.00 2.15
N MET A 250 1.54 8.37 1.60
CA MET A 250 0.36 8.00 2.39
C MET A 250 0.75 7.00 3.47
N TRP A 251 1.56 6.01 3.13
CA TRP A 251 1.99 4.97 4.07
C TRP A 251 2.84 5.54 5.22
N ASP A 252 3.77 6.46 4.95
CA ASP A 252 4.51 7.20 5.98
C ASP A 252 3.58 7.91 6.96
N TRP A 253 2.50 8.52 6.46
CA TRP A 253 1.50 9.14 7.33
C TRP A 253 0.78 8.10 8.20
N GLU A 254 0.45 6.93 7.66
CA GLU A 254 -0.16 5.85 8.45
C GLU A 254 0.81 5.33 9.53
N MET A 255 2.13 5.40 9.33
CA MET A 255 3.12 5.00 10.34
C MET A 255 3.08 5.83 11.63
N VAL A 256 2.40 6.98 11.61
CA VAL A 256 2.07 7.75 12.82
C VAL A 256 1.27 6.90 13.82
N PHE A 257 0.43 5.97 13.36
CA PHE A 257 -0.28 5.02 14.24
C PHE A 257 0.69 4.29 15.16
N CYS A 258 1.83 3.89 14.61
CA CYS A 258 2.84 3.10 15.27
C CYS A 258 3.83 3.91 16.11
N ASN A 259 3.67 5.24 16.20
CA ASN A 259 4.72 6.17 16.64
C ASN A 259 6.04 5.95 15.86
N SER A 260 5.90 5.70 14.56
CA SER A 260 7.01 5.40 13.66
C SER A 260 6.95 6.32 12.43
N MET A 261 7.84 6.09 11.48
CA MET A 261 7.89 6.76 10.19
C MET A 261 8.59 5.89 9.16
N GLU A 262 8.23 6.08 7.90
CA GLU A 262 9.07 5.68 6.77
C GLU A 262 10.23 6.68 6.62
N ARG A 263 11.32 6.25 5.99
CA ARG A 263 12.55 7.06 5.92
C ARG A 263 12.98 7.33 4.49
N THR A 264 13.48 8.54 4.28
CA THR A 264 14.16 8.88 3.03
C THR A 264 15.51 8.20 2.94
N GLN A 265 16.06 8.11 1.73
CA GLN A 265 17.41 7.58 1.50
C GLN A 265 18.45 8.26 2.41
N GLY A 266 18.42 9.60 2.52
CA GLY A 266 19.33 10.33 3.39
C GLY A 266 19.13 10.05 4.89
N GLN A 267 17.90 9.81 5.33
CA GLN A 267 17.61 9.42 6.72
C GLN A 267 18.14 8.01 7.04
N TRP A 268 17.93 7.05 6.14
CA TRP A 268 18.47 5.71 6.26
C TRP A 268 20.00 5.69 6.36
N GLN A 269 20.68 6.42 5.48
CA GLN A 269 22.14 6.54 5.53
C GLN A 269 22.63 7.05 6.88
N ARG A 270 22.00 8.10 7.44
CA ARG A 270 22.40 8.64 8.74
C ARG A 270 22.13 7.66 9.88
N LEU A 271 20.98 6.98 9.86
CA LEU A 271 20.62 6.01 10.89
C LEU A 271 21.61 4.84 10.89
N LEU A 272 21.84 4.22 9.74
CA LEU A 272 22.76 3.08 9.61
C LEU A 272 24.18 3.49 9.97
N LYS A 273 24.65 4.66 9.52
CA LYS A 273 25.96 5.19 9.90
C LYS A 273 26.10 5.38 11.41
N SER A 274 25.06 5.88 12.09
CA SER A 274 25.08 6.03 13.55
C SER A 274 25.12 4.71 14.31
N ALA A 275 24.71 3.61 13.67
CA ALA A 275 24.75 2.25 14.20
C ALA A 275 26.02 1.47 13.79
N GLY A 276 26.98 2.10 13.11
CA GLY A 276 28.23 1.47 12.66
C GLY A 276 28.11 0.71 11.34
N PHE A 277 27.08 0.98 10.54
CA PHE A 277 26.89 0.39 9.23
C PHE A 277 27.15 1.39 8.11
N ASP A 278 27.85 0.94 7.07
CA ASP A 278 27.94 1.64 5.79
C ASP A 278 26.91 1.08 4.81
N VAL A 279 26.13 1.97 4.19
CA VAL A 279 25.17 1.57 3.16
C VAL A 279 25.91 1.27 1.87
N ILE A 280 25.82 0.02 1.42
CA ILE A 280 26.39 -0.43 0.14
C ILE A 280 25.54 0.10 -1.01
N ARG A 281 24.21 -0.12 -0.95
CA ARG A 281 23.31 0.21 -2.06
C ARG A 281 21.84 0.29 -1.63
N PHE A 282 21.10 1.16 -2.32
CA PHE A 282 19.63 1.17 -2.33
C PHE A 282 19.15 0.50 -3.62
N TRP A 283 18.33 -0.53 -3.48
CA TRP A 283 17.73 -1.28 -4.56
C TRP A 283 16.25 -0.94 -4.66
N ASN A 284 15.87 -0.16 -5.67
CA ASN A 284 14.48 0.24 -5.87
C ASN A 284 13.73 -0.84 -6.67
N PRO A 285 12.48 -1.16 -6.29
CA PRO A 285 11.67 -2.15 -6.99
C PRO A 285 11.11 -1.58 -8.30
N PRO A 286 10.61 -2.43 -9.20
CA PRO A 286 9.76 -1.98 -10.30
C PRO A 286 8.43 -1.44 -9.74
N GLY A 287 8.07 -0.20 -10.09
CA GLY A 287 6.84 0.45 -9.64
C GLY A 287 6.92 1.03 -8.21
N ASP A 288 5.78 1.13 -7.53
CA ASP A 288 5.64 1.81 -6.22
C ASP A 288 5.77 0.83 -5.03
N GLY A 289 6.70 -0.13 -5.10
CA GLY A 289 6.91 -1.15 -4.06
C GLY A 289 7.90 -0.74 -2.94
N GLN A 290 8.16 -1.66 -2.02
CA GLN A 290 9.27 -1.57 -1.06
C GLN A 290 10.59 -1.97 -1.75
N GLY A 291 11.65 -1.23 -1.44
CA GLY A 291 13.00 -1.51 -1.92
C GLY A 291 13.84 -2.21 -0.87
N ILE A 292 15.07 -2.58 -1.27
CA ILE A 292 16.04 -3.22 -0.37
C ILE A 292 17.19 -2.26 -0.10
N ILE A 293 17.48 -2.04 1.18
CA ILE A 293 18.66 -1.33 1.64
C ILE A 293 19.70 -2.38 2.01
N GLU A 294 20.81 -2.36 1.30
CA GLU A 294 21.94 -3.26 1.54
C GLU A 294 23.02 -2.52 2.32
N ALA A 295 23.40 -3.02 3.49
CA ALA A 295 24.37 -2.39 4.37
C ALA A 295 25.37 -3.40 4.96
N GLU A 296 26.59 -2.94 5.26
CA GLU A 296 27.63 -3.75 5.91
C GLU A 296 28.15 -3.04 7.17
N PHE A 297 28.54 -3.83 8.18
CA PHE A 297 29.13 -3.29 9.39
C PHE A 297 30.57 -2.84 9.14
N GLU A 298 30.94 -1.65 9.63
CA GLU A 298 32.23 -1.00 9.37
C GLU A 298 33.46 -1.85 9.78
N GLU A 299 33.34 -2.72 10.79
CA GLU A 299 34.49 -3.48 11.31
C GLU A 299 34.80 -4.80 10.57
N CYS A 300 34.15 -5.09 9.43
CA CYS A 300 34.40 -6.34 8.68
C CYS A 300 35.04 -6.09 7.30
N PRO A 301 36.37 -5.84 7.20
CA PRO A 301 37.03 -5.73 5.91
C PRO A 301 36.96 -7.07 5.15
N ARG A 302 36.52 -7.04 3.89
CA ARG A 302 36.59 -8.19 2.96
C ARG A 302 38.05 -8.65 2.84
N THR A 303 38.41 -9.73 3.51
CA THR A 303 39.65 -10.45 3.27
C THR A 303 39.50 -11.28 2.00
N GLY A 304 39.51 -10.61 0.84
CA GLY A 304 39.47 -11.27 -0.47
C GLY A 304 38.76 -10.44 -1.52
N GLY A 305 39.51 -9.86 -2.44
CA GLY A 305 39.04 -8.81 -3.34
C GLY A 305 38.07 -9.29 -4.42
N VAL A 306 36.91 -8.63 -4.49
CA VAL A 306 36.22 -8.34 -5.75
C VAL A 306 35.70 -6.90 -5.62
N SER A 307 36.36 -5.97 -6.32
CA SER A 307 35.90 -4.59 -6.43
C SER A 307 34.79 -4.52 -7.48
N TYR A 308 33.55 -4.27 -7.04
CA TYR A 308 32.54 -3.77 -7.96
C TYR A 308 32.80 -2.29 -8.17
N LYS A 309 33.53 -1.98 -9.25
CA LYS A 309 33.54 -0.60 -9.75
C LYS A 309 32.10 -0.24 -10.12
N ALA A 310 31.56 0.75 -9.44
CA ALA A 310 30.39 1.48 -9.90
C ALA A 310 30.71 2.04 -11.29
N ASN A 311 30.07 1.50 -12.32
CA ASN A 311 30.01 2.19 -13.59
C ASN A 311 28.91 3.25 -13.44
N MET A 312 29.32 4.51 -13.65
CA MET A 312 28.43 5.66 -13.85
C MET A 312 27.38 5.39 -14.93
#